data_AF-A0A2A5W3H2-F1
#
_entry.id   AF-A0A2A5W3H2-F1
#
_cell.length_a   1.000
_cell.length_b   1.000
_cell.length_c   1.000
_cell.angle_alpha   90.00
_cell.angle_beta   90.00
_cell.angle_gamma   90.00
#
_symmetry.space_group_name_H-M   'P 1'
#
loop_
_entity.id
_entity.type
_entity.pdbx_description
1 polymer ?
#
loop_
_entity_poly.entity_id
_entity_poly.type
_entity_poly.pdbx_seq_one_letter_code
_entity_poly.pdbx_strand_id
1 'polypeptide(L)' 'MTQFLAFLAVLSISLGIINLLPIPVLDGGHLVYFAVEGLLGRPLPEKVMWLGQQFGIVFILLLMGLAFYNDFLSLLS' A
#
# COMPACT_ATOMS: atom_id res chain seq x y z
N MET A 1 10.68 22.08 19.71
CA MET A 1 9.26 21.98 19.31
C MET A 1 9.08 22.00 17.79
N THR A 2 9.70 22.94 17.08
CA THR A 2 9.67 23.02 15.61
C THR A 2 10.30 21.81 14.90
N GLN A 3 11.43 21.27 15.36
CA GLN A 3 12.03 20.05 14.79
C GLN A 3 11.16 18.80 14.96
N PHE A 4 10.47 18.67 16.10
CA PHE A 4 9.55 17.54 16.34
C PHE A 4 8.32 17.63 15.42
N LEU A 5 7.75 18.81 15.26
CA LEU A 5 6.65 19.07 14.32
C LEU A 5 7.07 18.80 12.87
N ALA A 6 8.27 19.24 12.48
CA ALA A 6 8.81 18.99 11.14
C ALA A 6 9.04 17.48 10.88
N PHE A 7 9.58 16.75 11.84
CA PHE A 7 9.74 15.29 11.76
C PHE A 7 8.38 14.59 11.61
N LEU A 8 7.40 14.99 12.43
CA LEU A 8 6.05 14.42 12.39
C LEU A 8 5.36 14.72 11.06
N ALA A 9 5.54 15.93 10.51
CA ALA A 9 5.05 16.30 9.19
C ALA A 9 5.65 15.42 8.09
N VAL A 10 6.98 15.21 8.09
CA VAL A 10 7.65 14.36 7.11
C VAL A 10 7.20 12.90 7.22
N LEU A 11 7.07 12.36 8.44
CA LEU A 11 6.54 11.02 8.65
C LEU A 11 5.11 10.88 8.12
N SER A 12 4.24 11.83 8.44
CA SER A 12 2.85 11.85 8.00
C SER A 12 2.74 11.88 6.47
N ILE A 13 3.54 12.74 5.81
CA ILE A 13 3.60 12.82 4.35
C ILE A 13 4.11 11.49 3.76
N SER A 14 5.15 10.91 4.35
CA SER A 14 5.73 9.64 3.86
C SER A 14 4.72 8.49 3.95
N LEU A 15 4.01 8.38 5.07
CA LEU A 15 2.95 7.40 5.26
C LEU A 15 1.77 7.66 4.32
N GLY A 16 1.38 8.93 4.15
CA GLY A 16 0.34 9.32 3.20
C GLY A 16 0.68 8.93 1.76
N ILE A 17 1.92 9.16 1.32
CA ILE A 17 2.38 8.76 -0.02
C ILE A 17 2.32 7.24 -0.18
N ILE A 18 2.81 6.47 0.79
CA ILE A 18 2.80 5.00 0.75
C ILE A 18 1.35 4.47 0.72
N ASN A 19 0.46 5.02 1.54
CA ASN A 19 -0.95 4.61 1.57
C ASN A 19 -1.72 4.98 0.30
N LEU A 20 -1.33 6.04 -0.40
CA LEU A 20 -1.94 6.44 -1.67
C LEU A 20 -1.40 5.67 -2.89
N LEU A 21 -0.40 4.79 -2.71
CA LEU A 21 0.07 3.94 -3.79
C LEU A 21 -1.06 3.03 -4.30
N PRO A 22 -1.05 2.66 -5.59
CA PRO A 22 -2.06 1.82 -6.23
C PRO A 22 -1.90 0.34 -5.84
N ILE A 23 -1.86 0.06 -4.54
CA ILE A 23 -1.71 -1.27 -3.97
C ILE A 23 -3.09 -1.66 -3.41
N PRO A 24 -3.68 -2.80 -3.83
CA PRO A 24 -5.07 -3.17 -3.50
C PRO A 24 -5.42 -3.29 -2.01
N VAL A 25 -4.42 -3.36 -1.13
CA VAL A 25 -4.57 -3.46 0.33
C VAL A 25 -4.45 -2.10 1.03
N LEU A 26 -3.94 -1.09 0.33
CA LEU A 26 -3.75 0.28 0.82
C LEU A 26 -4.91 1.17 0.36
N ASP A 27 -5.13 2.28 1.07
CA ASP A 27 -6.22 3.24 0.81
C ASP A 27 -6.24 3.74 -0.65
N GLY A 28 -5.06 3.85 -1.27
CA GLY A 28 -4.85 4.21 -2.67
C GLY A 28 -5.38 3.19 -3.67
N GLY A 29 -5.44 1.91 -3.33
CA GLY A 29 -6.04 0.87 -4.17
C GLY A 29 -7.54 1.14 -4.38
N HIS A 30 -8.24 1.54 -3.33
CA HIS A 30 -9.66 1.95 -3.43
C HIS A 30 -9.84 3.22 -4.25
N LEU A 31 -8.95 4.21 -4.10
CA LEU A 31 -8.98 5.42 -4.94
C LEU A 31 -8.81 5.11 -6.42
N VAL A 32 -7.95 4.15 -6.78
CA VAL A 32 -7.82 3.69 -8.16
C VAL A 32 -9.10 3.03 -8.64
N TYR A 33 -9.73 2.17 -7.84
CA TYR A 33 -11.02 1.57 -8.21
C TYR A 33 -12.08 2.64 -8.46
N PHE A 34 -12.21 3.64 -7.57
CA PHE A 34 -13.15 4.74 -7.75
C PHE A 34 -12.81 5.63 -8.96
N ALA A 35 -11.52 5.88 -9.22
CA ALA A 35 -11.08 6.61 -10.42
C ALA A 35 -11.44 5.86 -11.70
N VAL A 36 -11.24 4.54 -11.72
CA VAL A 36 -11.62 3.68 -12.84
C VAL A 36 -13.14 3.64 -12.99
N GLU A 37 -13.91 3.55 -11.91
CA GLU A 37 -15.37 3.62 -11.95
C GLU A 37 -15.87 4.96 -12.50
N GLY A 38 -15.25 6.08 -12.08
CA GLY A 38 -15.56 7.42 -12.59
C GLY A 38 -15.25 7.57 -14.07
N LEU A 39 -14.19 6.92 -14.56
CA LEU A 39 -13.84 6.88 -15.99
C LEU A 39 -14.74 5.94 -16.79
N LEU A 40 -15.10 4.77 -16.25
CA LEU A 40 -15.96 3.78 -16.91
C LEU A 40 -17.44 4.13 -16.83
N GLY A 41 -17.86 4.98 -15.90
CA GLY A 41 -19.26 5.32 -15.63
C GLY A 41 -20.10 4.14 -15.11
N ARG A 42 -19.47 3.04 -14.70
CA ARG A 42 -20.13 1.83 -14.19
C ARG A 42 -19.32 1.23 -13.04
N PRO A 43 -19.98 0.62 -12.04
CA PRO A 43 -19.31 0.01 -10.90
C PRO A 43 -18.42 -1.14 -11.36
N LEU A 44 -17.26 -1.29 -10.71
CA LEU A 44 -16.35 -2.39 -10.97
C LEU A 44 -16.98 -3.71 -10.48
N PRO A 45 -16.82 -4.82 -11.21
CA PRO A 45 -17.31 -6.11 -10.75
C PRO A 45 -16.61 -6.52 -9.45
N GLU A 46 -17.37 -6.97 -8.46
CA GLU A 46 -16.83 -7.41 -7.15
C GLU A 46 -15.71 -8.46 -7.29
N LYS A 47 -15.80 -9.34 -8.30
CA LYS A 47 -14.74 -10.32 -8.62
C LYS A 47 -13.38 -9.69 -8.87
N VAL A 48 -13.34 -8.53 -9.54
CA VAL A 48 -12.08 -7.82 -9.86
C VAL A 48 -11.49 -7.23 -8.59
N MET A 49 -12.33 -6.66 -7.73
CA MET A 49 -11.91 -6.09 -6.45
C MET A 49 -11.36 -7.18 -5.51
N TRP A 50 -12.06 -8.31 -5.39
CA TRP A 50 -11.62 -9.47 -4.62
C TRP A 50 -10.31 -10.07 -5.13
N LEU A 51 -10.17 -10.26 -6.44
CA LEU A 51 -8.93 -10.73 -7.04
C LEU A 51 -7.77 -9.76 -6.77
N GLY A 52 -7.99 -8.47 -7.00
CA GLY A 52 -6.99 -7.43 -6.71
C GLY A 52 -6.55 -7.46 -5.25
N GLN A 53 -7.49 -7.52 -4.32
CA GLN A 53 -7.20 -7.55 -2.88
C GLN A 53 -6.43 -8.82 -2.48
N GLN A 54 -6.82 -9.99 -2.97
CA GLN A 54 -6.11 -11.23 -2.71
C GLN A 54 -4.68 -11.23 -3.27
N PHE A 55 -4.49 -10.72 -4.50
CA PHE A 55 -3.17 -10.52 -5.07
C PHE A 55 -2.32 -9.55 -4.24
N GLY A 56 -2.91 -8.43 -3.80
CA GLY A 56 -2.24 -7.45 -2.97
C GLY A 56 -1.76 -8.03 -1.63
N ILE A 57 -2.60 -8.81 -0.95
CA ILE A 57 -2.24 -9.46 0.32
C ILE A 57 -1.10 -10.45 0.11
N VAL A 58 -1.20 -11.32 -0.90
CA VAL A 58 -0.14 -12.30 -1.19
C VAL A 58 1.18 -11.60 -1.53
N PHE A 59 1.13 -10.53 -2.32
CA PHE A 59 2.31 -9.73 -2.66
C PHE A 59 2.97 -9.10 -1.42
N ILE A 60 2.18 -8.49 -0.53
CA ILE A 60 2.69 -7.92 0.72
C ILE A 60 3.30 -9.01 1.61
N LEU A 61 2.63 -10.15 1.78
CA LEU A 61 3.16 -11.25 2.58
C LEU A 61 4.49 -11.78 2.03
N LEU A 62 4.62 -11.87 0.71
CA LEU A 62 5.85 -12.30 0.04
C LEU A 62 6.98 -11.28 0.29
N LEU A 63 6.72 -10.00 0.10
CA LEU A 63 7.68 -8.93 0.41
C LEU A 63 8.07 -8.94 1.89
N MET A 64 7.12 -9.13 2.79
CA MET A 64 7.37 -9.19 4.23
C MET A 64 8.26 -10.39 4.57
N GLY A 65 8.01 -11.56 3.96
CA GLY A 65 8.86 -12.74 4.12
C GLY A 65 10.28 -12.52 3.58
N LEU A 66 10.42 -11.87 2.41
CA LEU A 66 11.73 -11.51 1.86
C LEU A 66 12.47 -10.52 2.75
N ALA A 67 11.78 -9.50 3.27
CA ALA A 67 12.35 -8.53 4.20
C ALA A 67 12.82 -9.22 5.49
N PHE A 68 11.99 -10.09 6.08
CA PHE A 68 12.39 -10.88 7.24
C PHE A 68 13.60 -11.77 6.97
N TYR A 69 13.66 -12.44 5.82
CA TYR A 69 14.80 -13.26 5.44
C TYR A 69 16.08 -12.41 5.29
N ASN A 70 15.96 -11.25 4.65
CA ASN A 70 17.05 -10.30 4.48
C ASN A 70 17.54 -9.73 5.83
N ASP A 71 16.62 -9.35 6.70
CA ASP A 71 16.93 -8.85 8.04
C ASP A 71 17.62 -9.94 8.88
N PHE A 72 17.18 -11.20 8.76
CA PHE A 72 17.81 -12.34 9.44
C PHE A 72 19.24 -12.61 8.95
N LEU A 73 19.47 -12.53 7.64
CA LEU A 73 20.80 -12.63 7.04
C LEU A 73 21.72 -11.50 7.51
N SER A 74 21.20 -10.26 7.54
CA SER A 74 21.96 -9.09 7.99
C SER A 74 22.31 -9.16 9.48
N LEU A 75 21.53 -9.89 10.29
CA LEU A 75 21.83 -10.12 11.70
C LEU A 75 22.83 -11.26 11.93
N LEU A 76 22.94 -12.22 11.00
CA LEU A 76 23.84 -13.36 11.10
C LEU A 76 25.25 -13.05 10.56
N SER A 77 25.37 -12.12 9.60
CA SER A 77 26.65 -11.64 9.05
C SER A 77 27.36 -10.67 9.99
#